data_AF-A0A6N2CRL6-F1
#
_entry.id   AF-A0A6N2CRL6-F1
#
_cell.length_a   1.000
_cell.length_b   1.000
_cell.length_c   1.000
_cell.angle_alpha   90.00
_cell.angle_beta   90.00
_cell.angle_gamma   90.00
#
_symmetry.space_group_name_H-M   'P 1'
#
loop_
_entity.id
_entity.type
_entity.pdbx_description
1 polymer ?
#
loop_
_entity_poly.entity_id
_entity_poly.type
_entity_poly.pdbx_seq_one_letter_code
_entity_poly.pdbx_strand_id
1 'polypeptide(L)'
;MPHLKKEIRVELLKEAEDYFLGLNEKIQAKFLRSFDKTESGLKGSWFAKLRSKESIFEFRERDQDKFYRIFAFWVMILKLKH
;
A
#
# COMPACT_ATOMS: atom_id res chain seq x y z
N MET A 1 23.47 -14.65 -11.46
CA MET A 1 23.17 -14.54 -10.01
C MET A 1 21.70 -14.18 -9.88
N PRO A 2 20.85 -14.93 -9.15
CA PRO A 2 19.48 -14.49 -8.96
C PRO A 2 19.56 -13.30 -8.00
N HIS A 3 19.30 -12.10 -8.50
CA HIS A 3 19.01 -10.97 -7.63
C HIS A 3 17.81 -11.38 -6.78
N LEU A 4 18.01 -11.55 -5.46
CA LEU A 4 16.92 -11.71 -4.50
C LEU A 4 15.97 -10.53 -4.72
N LYS A 5 14.86 -10.78 -5.43
CA LYS A 5 13.83 -9.79 -5.65
C LYS A 5 13.28 -9.47 -4.26
N LYS A 6 13.53 -8.26 -3.74
CA LYS A 6 12.99 -7.84 -2.46
C LYS A 6 11.47 -7.96 -2.56
N GLU A 7 10.91 -8.89 -1.82
CA GLU A 7 9.48 -9.11 -1.74
C GLU A 7 8.87 -7.91 -1.00
N ILE A 8 7.96 -7.21 -1.66
CA ILE A 8 7.21 -6.11 -1.06
C ILE A 8 5.93 -6.73 -0.54
N ARG A 9 5.61 -6.48 0.74
CA ARG A 9 4.36 -6.93 1.36
C ARG A 9 3.63 -5.73 1.94
N VAL A 10 2.33 -5.68 1.70
CA VAL A 10 1.40 -4.71 2.28
C VAL A 10 0.74 -5.38 3.47
N GLU A 11 0.96 -4.82 4.66
CA GLU A 11 0.33 -5.27 5.90
C GLU A 11 -0.51 -4.12 6.45
N LEU A 12 -1.79 -4.39 6.73
CA LEU A 12 -2.69 -3.40 7.30
C LEU A 12 -2.60 -3.45 8.82
N LEU A 13 -2.35 -2.30 9.44
CA LEU A 13 -2.61 -2.13 10.87
C LEU A 13 -4.11 -2.26 11.12
N LYS A 14 -4.48 -2.59 12.37
CA LYS A 14 -5.87 -2.85 12.73
C LYS A 14 -6.79 -1.69 12.34
N GLU A 15 -6.36 -0.46 12.58
CA GLU A 15 -7.12 0.76 12.25
C GLU A 15 -7.28 0.95 10.73
N ALA A 16 -6.28 0.53 9.95
CA ALA A 16 -6.34 0.59 8.49
C ALA A 16 -7.22 -0.54 7.91
N GLU A 17 -7.18 -1.73 8.51
CA GLU A 17 -8.05 -2.85 8.18
C GLU A 17 -9.53 -2.48 8.45
N ASP A 18 -9.83 -1.97 9.65
CA ASP A 18 -11.20 -1.58 10.02
C ASP A 18 -11.72 -0.46 9.11
N TYR A 19 -10.88 0.53 8.78
CA TYR A 19 -11.21 1.56 7.81
C TYR A 19 -11.51 0.96 6.42
N PHE A 20 -10.63 0.09 5.93
CA PHE A 20 -10.75 -0.55 4.62
C PHE A 20 -12.03 -1.39 4.51
N LEU A 21 -12.33 -2.21 5.53
CA LEU A 21 -13.53 -3.05 5.58
C LEU A 21 -14.82 -2.23 5.70
N GLY A 22 -14.75 -1.01 6.23
CA GLY A 22 -15.87 -0.07 6.26
C GLY A 22 -16.16 0.63 4.93
N LEU A 23 -15.30 0.50 3.92
CA LEU A 23 -15.53 1.08 2.59
C LEU A 23 -16.53 0.25 1.78
N ASN A 24 -17.14 0.84 0.75
CA ASN A 24 -17.92 0.06 -0.20
C ASN A 24 -17.04 -0.90 -1.03
N GLU A 25 -17.64 -1.98 -1.52
CA GLU A 25 -16.93 -3.04 -2.26
C GLU A 25 -16.15 -2.53 -3.46
N LYS A 26 -16.69 -1.55 -4.18
CA LYS A 26 -16.04 -0.94 -5.35
C LYS A 26 -14.70 -0.30 -4.98
N ILE A 27 -14.64 0.40 -3.84
CA ILE A 27 -13.41 1.04 -3.38
C ILE A 27 -12.47 0.03 -2.74
N GLN A 28 -13.00 -0.97 -2.01
CA GLN A 28 -12.18 -2.09 -1.52
C GLN A 28 -11.45 -2.79 -2.67
N ALA A 29 -12.16 -3.12 -3.76
CA ALA A 29 -11.57 -3.77 -4.94
C ALA A 29 -10.48 -2.93 -5.62
N LYS A 30 -10.60 -1.60 -5.58
CA LYS A 30 -9.56 -0.69 -6.09
C LYS A 30 -8.31 -0.72 -5.21
N PHE A 31 -8.47 -0.64 -3.89
CA PHE A 31 -7.35 -0.75 -2.96
C PHE A 31 -6.66 -2.10 -3.05
N LEU A 32 -7.39 -3.21 -3.09
CA LEU A 32 -6.81 -4.56 -3.28
C LEU A 32 -5.92 -4.61 -4.53
N ARG A 33 -6.43 -4.13 -5.67
CA ARG A 33 -5.64 -4.05 -6.91
C ARG A 33 -4.38 -3.18 -6.75
N SER A 34 -4.48 -2.09 -6.00
CA SER A 34 -3.35 -1.21 -5.73
C SER A 34 -2.32 -1.84 -4.80
N PHE A 35 -2.76 -2.65 -3.82
CA PHE A 35 -1.89 -3.47 -2.98
C PHE A 35 -1.17 -4.52 -3.83
N ASP A 36 -1.90 -5.33 -4.62
CA ASP A 36 -1.32 -6.37 -5.49
C ASP A 36 -0.25 -5.82 -6.43
N LYS A 37 -0.53 -4.64 -7.03
CA LYS A 37 0.42 -3.97 -7.92
C LYS A 37 1.69 -3.54 -7.17
N THR A 38 1.53 -2.98 -5.97
CA THR A 38 2.67 -2.57 -5.14
C THR A 38 3.50 -3.76 -4.68
N GLU A 39 2.86 -4.86 -4.24
CA GLU A 39 3.54 -6.11 -3.86
C GLU A 39 4.28 -6.75 -5.05
N SER A 40 3.70 -6.66 -6.26
CA SER A 40 4.34 -7.09 -7.50
C SER A 40 5.54 -6.23 -7.94
N GLY A 41 5.78 -5.12 -7.25
CA GLY A 41 6.85 -4.15 -7.55
C GLY A 41 6.53 -3.20 -8.71
N LEU A 42 5.26 -3.11 -9.13
CA LEU A 42 4.83 -2.12 -10.12
C LEU A 42 4.82 -0.73 -9.48
N LYS A 43 5.18 0.28 -10.28
CA LYS A 43 5.20 1.68 -9.87
C LYS A 43 4.07 2.45 -10.56
N GLY A 44 3.41 3.33 -9.83
CA GLY A 44 2.46 4.26 -10.42
C GLY A 44 1.76 5.14 -9.40
N SER A 45 0.84 5.97 -9.87
CA SER A 45 0.24 7.05 -9.09
C SER A 45 -0.64 6.59 -7.93
N TRP A 46 -1.01 5.30 -7.89
CA TRP A 46 -1.80 4.72 -6.81
C TRP A 46 -1.01 4.59 -5.50
N PHE A 47 0.32 4.53 -5.54
CA PHE A 47 1.18 4.44 -4.36
C PHE A 47 2.35 5.43 -4.47
N ALA A 48 2.33 6.47 -3.65
CA ALA A 48 3.27 7.58 -3.77
C ALA A 48 3.85 7.98 -2.42
N LYS A 49 5.13 8.40 -2.41
CA LYS A 49 5.77 8.99 -1.25
C LYS A 49 5.20 10.39 -0.99
N LEU A 50 4.87 10.69 0.27
CA LEU A 50 4.56 12.06 0.69
C LEU A 50 5.84 12.90 0.68
N ARG A 51 5.82 14.00 -0.08
CA ARG A 51 7.01 14.84 -0.31
C ARG A 51 7.63 15.42 0.97
N SER A 52 6.83 15.59 2.02
CA SER A 52 7.23 16.26 3.26
C SER A 52 7.73 15.32 4.35
N LYS A 53 7.72 13.99 4.17
CA LYS A 53 8.09 13.03 5.22
C LYS A 53 8.91 11.86 4.66
N GLU A 54 10.03 11.54 5.31
CA GLU A 54 11.04 10.63 4.74
C GLU A 54 10.59 9.18 4.53
N SER A 55 9.52 8.72 5.19
CA SER A 55 9.11 7.31 5.15
C SER A 55 7.60 7.08 5.05
N ILE A 56 6.82 8.13 4.81
CA ILE A 56 5.36 8.00 4.67
C ILE A 56 4.99 7.98 3.19
N PHE A 57 4.21 6.96 2.85
CA PHE A 57 3.61 6.76 1.56
C PHE A 57 2.10 6.79 1.70
N GLU A 58 1.39 6.95 0.59
CA GLU A 58 -0.05 6.90 0.54
C GLU A 58 -0.53 6.05 -0.63
N PHE A 59 -1.47 5.17 -0.34
CA PHE A 59 -2.34 4.59 -1.34
C PHE A 59 -3.45 5.56 -1.67
N ARG A 60 -3.67 5.80 -2.96
CA ARG A 60 -4.60 6.81 -3.47
C ARG A 60 -5.66 6.18 -4.34
N GLU A 61 -6.88 6.15 -3.83
CA GLU A 61 -8.05 5.78 -4.61
C GLU A 61 -9.06 6.92 -4.70
N ARG A 62 -9.94 6.83 -5.69
CA ARG A 62 -11.04 7.78 -5.86
C ARG A 62 -12.29 7.08 -6.36
N ASP A 63 -13.43 7.64 -5.98
CA ASP A 63 -14.67 7.44 -6.71
C ASP A 63 -15.17 8.76 -7.29
N GLN A 64 -16.42 8.82 -7.78
CA GLN A 64 -16.96 10.04 -8.40
C GLN A 64 -16.91 11.24 -7.44
N ASP A 65 -17.26 11.04 -6.17
CA ASP A 65 -17.44 12.16 -5.22
C ASP A 65 -16.43 12.17 -4.07
N LYS A 66 -15.55 11.16 -3.97
CA LYS A 66 -14.70 10.95 -2.79
C LYS A 66 -13.29 10.53 -3.16
N PHE A 67 -12.32 11.06 -2.42
CA PHE A 67 -10.94 10.64 -2.45
C PHE A 67 -10.62 9.83 -1.20
N TYR A 68 -10.04 8.65 -1.40
CA TYR A 68 -9.70 7.73 -0.33
C TYR A 68 -8.18 7.62 -0.22
N ARG A 69 -7.68 7.57 1.01
CA ARG A 69 -6.26 7.51 1.32
C ARG A 69 -6.01 6.51 2.43
N ILE A 70 -5.06 5.60 2.22
CA ILE A 70 -4.48 4.76 3.27
C ILE A 70 -3.00 5.13 3.34
N PHE A 71 -2.57 5.65 4.48
CA PHE A 71 -1.16 5.98 4.70
C PHE A 71 -0.38 4.73 5.08
N ALA A 72 0.84 4.63 4.58
CA ALA A 72 1.72 3.49 4.80
C ALA A 72 3.11 3.97 5.21
N PHE A 73 3.77 3.17 6.05
CA PHE A 73 5.17 3.35 6.37
C PHE A 73 6.00 2.37 5.54
N TRP A 74 7.06 2.87 4.90
CA TRP A 74 8.00 1.99 4.21
C TRP A 74 9.13 1.59 5.14
N VAL A 75 9.13 0.33 5.56
CA VAL A 75 10.13 -0.24 6.48
C VAL A 75 10.79 -1.43 5.81
N MET A 76 12.13 -1.51 5.89
CA MET A 76 12.87 -2.70 5.46
C MET A 76 12.88 -3.72 6.59
N ILE A 77 12.13 -4.82 6.42
CA ILE A 77 12.25 -5.96 7.33
C ILE A 77 13.42 -6.82 6.87
N LEU A 78 14.49 -6.86 7.66
CA LEU A 78 15.57 -7.84 7.48
C LEU A 78 15.09 -9.15 8.09
N LYS A 79 14.79 -10.16 7.26
CA LYS A 79 14.63 -11.53 7.76
C LYS A 79 15.98 -11.98 8.30
N LEU A 80 16.15 -12.01 9.62
CA LEU A 80 17.27 -12.69 10.27
C LEU A 80 17.15 -14.17 9.89
N LYS A 81 18.16 -14.68 9.17
CA LYS A 81 18.26 -16.12 8.92
C LYS A 81 18.65 -16.77 10.25
N HIS A 82 17.77 -17.62 10.79
CA HIS A 82 18.12 -18.60 11.80
C HIS A 82 18.76 -19.81 11.14
#